data_AF-A0AAU9IMK9-F1
#
_entry.id   AF-A0AAU9IMK9-F1
#
_cell.length_a   1.000
_cell.length_b   1.000
_cell.length_c   1.000
_cell.angle_alpha   90.00
_cell.angle_beta   90.00
_cell.angle_gamma   90.00
#
_symmetry.space_group_name_H-M   'P 1'
#
loop_
_entity.id
_entity.type
_entity.pdbx_description
1 polymer ?
#
loop_
_entity_poly.entity_id
_entity_poly.type
_entity_poly.pdbx_seq_one_letter_code
_entity_poly.pdbx_strand_id
1 'polypeptide(L)'
;MIFKIISIPDYELIAYTFRNVGDIAILKIDAYHNSVKGHFVEDFPTIKYFPANNKNGILFQNDLNYESIFQFIKEHSSFNFGSKNVKFDL
;
A
#
# COMPACT_ATOMS: atom_id res chain seq x y z
N MET A 1 11.68 13.99 -18.95
CA MET A 1 10.26 13.60 -18.84
C MET A 1 10.08 13.04 -17.44
N ILE A 2 9.24 13.67 -16.61
CA ILE A 2 9.35 13.59 -15.15
C ILE A 2 8.72 12.29 -14.65
N PHE A 3 9.57 11.27 -14.46
CA PHE A 3 9.22 10.04 -13.75
C PHE A 3 9.17 10.36 -12.25
N LYS A 4 7.96 10.56 -11.70
CA LYS A 4 7.80 10.68 -10.25
C LYS A 4 7.72 9.26 -9.66
N ILE A 5 8.90 8.70 -9.42
CA ILE A 5 9.09 7.51 -8.58
C ILE A 5 8.55 7.88 -7.19
N ILE A 6 7.67 7.04 -6.63
CA ILE A 6 7.27 7.17 -5.21
C ILE A 6 8.57 7.15 -4.43
N SER A 7 8.90 8.27 -3.80
CA SER A 7 10.13 8.40 -3.07
C SER A 7 10.16 7.30 -1.99
N ILE A 8 11.26 6.57 -1.93
CA ILE A 8 11.56 5.53 -0.93
C ILE A 8 11.10 5.87 0.52
N PRO A 9 11.09 7.14 1.00
CA PRO A 9 10.60 7.49 2.33
C PRO A 9 9.13 7.11 2.58
N ASP A 10 8.23 7.30 1.62
CA ASP A 10 6.78 7.16 1.88
C ASP A 10 6.36 5.70 2.04
N TYR A 11 6.97 4.79 1.24
CA TYR A 11 6.71 3.36 1.37
C TYR A 11 7.21 2.80 2.71
N GLU A 12 8.44 3.16 3.11
CA GLU A 12 9.03 2.73 4.38
C GLU A 12 8.22 3.27 5.57
N LEU A 13 7.73 4.52 5.46
CA LEU A 13 6.86 5.14 6.46
C LEU A 13 5.55 4.36 6.63
N ILE A 14 4.91 4.00 5.53
CA ILE A 14 3.69 3.19 5.53
C ILE A 14 3.98 1.83 6.16
N ALA A 15 5.01 1.12 5.68
CA ALA A 15 5.37 -0.19 6.21
C ALA A 15 5.67 -0.12 7.72
N TYR A 16 6.31 0.94 8.20
CA TYR A 16 6.56 1.17 9.62
C TYR A 16 5.25 1.39 10.41
N THR A 17 4.34 2.23 9.91
CA THR A 17 3.04 2.50 10.54
C THR A 17 2.21 1.23 10.71
N PHE A 18 2.20 0.37 9.69
CA PHE A 18 1.39 -0.85 9.69
C PHE A 18 2.11 -2.08 10.25
N ARG A 19 3.42 -1.99 10.60
CA ARG A 19 4.20 -3.12 11.13
C ARG A 19 3.58 -3.77 12.36
N ASN A 20 2.95 -2.97 13.22
CA ASN A 20 2.33 -3.44 14.46
C ASN A 20 0.84 -3.80 14.31
N VAL A 21 0.29 -3.70 13.09
CA VAL A 21 -1.09 -4.10 12.79
C VAL A 21 -1.05 -5.52 12.25
N GLY A 22 -1.30 -6.50 13.11
CA GLY A 22 -1.15 -7.93 12.78
C GLY A 22 -2.00 -8.42 11.60
N ASP A 23 -3.07 -7.70 11.26
CA ASP A 23 -4.00 -8.06 10.20
C ASP A 23 -3.66 -7.41 8.83
N ILE A 24 -2.66 -6.54 8.76
CA ILE A 24 -2.29 -5.81 7.54
C ILE A 24 -0.82 -6.09 7.20
N ALA A 25 -0.61 -6.70 6.03
CA ALA A 25 0.73 -6.93 5.48
C ALA A 25 0.97 -5.98 4.30
N ILE A 26 2.07 -5.22 4.37
CA ILE A 26 2.57 -4.40 3.26
C ILE A 26 3.69 -5.19 2.57
N LEU A 27 3.51 -5.47 1.28
CA LEU A 27 4.43 -6.28 0.48
C LEU A 27 4.87 -5.51 -0.77
N LYS A 28 6.13 -5.70 -1.15
CA LYS A 28 6.71 -5.21 -2.40
C LYS A 28 7.06 -6.39 -3.28
N ILE A 29 6.64 -6.32 -4.54
CA ILE A 29 6.96 -7.32 -5.55
C ILE A 29 7.61 -6.61 -6.73
N ASP A 30 8.75 -7.13 -7.19
CA ASP A 30 9.35 -6.71 -8.45
C ASP A 30 8.67 -7.47 -9.60
N ALA A 31 7.72 -6.82 -10.26
CA ALA A 31 6.95 -7.45 -11.34
C ALA A 31 7.68 -7.49 -12.70
N TYR A 32 8.88 -6.92 -12.83
CA TYR A 32 9.71 -7.11 -14.03
C TYR A 32 10.29 -8.54 -14.08
N HIS A 33 10.72 -9.03 -12.91
CA HIS A 33 11.34 -10.35 -12.78
C HIS A 33 10.37 -11.43 -12.28
N ASN A 34 9.20 -11.03 -11.75
CA ASN A 34 8.22 -11.96 -11.18
C ASN A 34 6.83 -11.76 -11.79
N SER A 35 6.25 -12.82 -12.33
CA SER A 35 4.87 -12.82 -12.79
C SER A 35 3.91 -13.27 -11.68
N VAL A 36 2.90 -12.46 -11.39
CA VAL A 36 1.84 -12.83 -10.44
C VAL A 36 0.68 -13.45 -11.21
N LYS A 37 0.41 -14.74 -11.00
CA LYS A 37 -0.69 -15.45 -11.69
C LYS A 37 -2.03 -14.76 -11.43
N GLY A 38 -2.77 -14.44 -12.50
CA GLY A 38 -4.08 -13.79 -12.40
C GLY A 38 -4.03 -12.27 -12.18
N HIS A 39 -2.85 -11.67 -12.04
CA HIS A 39 -2.70 -10.23 -11.86
C HIS A 39 -1.68 -9.69 -12.86
N PHE A 40 -2.19 -9.10 -13.95
CA PHE A 40 -1.35 -8.38 -14.89
C PHE A 40 -1.02 -6.98 -14.33
N VAL A 41 0.22 -6.56 -14.53
CA VAL A 41 0.74 -5.24 -14.17
C VAL A 41 1.20 -4.60 -15.47
N GLU A 42 0.46 -3.58 -15.90
CA GLU A 42 0.71 -2.87 -17.17
C GLU A 42 1.63 -1.68 -16.96
N ASP A 43 1.41 -0.96 -15.86
CA ASP A 43 2.13 0.26 -15.52
C ASP A 43 2.79 0.19 -14.14
N PHE A 44 3.91 0.89 -14.00
CA PHE A 44 4.62 1.02 -12.74
C PHE A 44 4.60 2.47 -12.26
N PRO A 45 4.41 2.71 -10.96
CA PRO A 45 4.08 1.74 -9.90
C PRO A 45 2.58 1.37 -9.91
N THR A 46 2.27 0.08 -9.67
CA THR A 46 0.89 -0.40 -9.45
C THR A 46 0.74 -0.83 -7.99
N ILE A 47 -0.29 -0.31 -7.31
CA ILE A 47 -0.67 -0.74 -5.96
C ILE A 47 -2.01 -1.48 -6.03
N LYS A 48 -2.07 -2.68 -5.46
CA LYS A 48 -3.30 -3.48 -5.32
C LYS A 48 -3.48 -3.89 -3.87
N TYR A 49 -4.70 -3.76 -3.37
CA TYR A 49 -5.09 -4.16 -2.01
C TYR A 49 -5.93 -5.42 -2.04
N PHE A 50 -5.59 -6.39 -1.19
CA PHE A 50 -6.24 -7.69 -1.13
C PHE A 50 -6.87 -7.86 0.26
N PRO A 51 -8.16 -7.50 0.46
CA PRO A 51 -8.82 -7.79 1.72
C PRO A 51 -9.06 -9.28 1.88
N ALA A 52 -9.20 -9.76 3.12
CA ALA A 52 -9.40 -11.18 3.43
C ALA A 52 -10.55 -11.84 2.64
N ASN A 53 -11.59 -11.07 2.32
CA ASN A 53 -12.78 -11.54 1.62
C ASN A 53 -12.73 -11.35 0.08
N ASN A 54 -11.71 -10.69 -0.48
CA ASN A 54 -11.59 -10.49 -1.93
C ASN A 54 -10.18 -10.81 -2.43
N LYS A 55 -10.06 -11.94 -3.15
CA LYS A 55 -8.81 -12.40 -3.76
C LYS A 55 -8.51 -11.76 -5.12
N ASN A 56 -9.49 -11.09 -5.75
CA ASN A 56 -9.27 -10.41 -7.03
C ASN A 56 -8.45 -9.12 -6.87
N GLY A 57 -8.38 -8.60 -5.64
CA GLY A 57 -7.71 -7.35 -5.32
C GLY A 57 -8.51 -6.13 -5.79
N ILE A 58 -8.21 -4.99 -5.17
CA ILE A 58 -8.77 -3.67 -5.49
C ILE A 58 -7.60 -2.83 -5.98
N LEU A 59 -7.72 -2.27 -7.19
CA LEU A 59 -6.70 -1.39 -7.75
C LEU A 59 -6.76 -0.03 -7.05
N PHE A 60 -5.62 0.46 -6.58
CA PHE A 60 -5.50 1.81 -6.08
C PHE A 60 -5.32 2.78 -7.25
N GLN A 61 -6.25 3.72 -7.40
CA GLN A 61 -6.28 4.69 -8.52
C GLN A 61 -6.01 6.13 -8.08
N ASN A 62 -5.82 6.35 -6.77
CA ASN A 62 -5.61 7.69 -6.22
C ASN A 62 -4.14 8.10 -6.29
N ASP A 63 -3.85 9.31 -5.84
CA ASP A 63 -2.49 9.81 -5.74
C ASP A 63 -1.63 8.93 -4.82
N LEU A 64 -0.42 8.62 -5.28
CA LEU A 64 0.55 7.78 -4.57
C LEU A 64 1.27 8.58 -3.49
N ASN A 65 0.52 9.02 -2.48
CA ASN A 65 1.01 9.73 -1.32
C ASN A 65 0.61 8.98 -0.03
N TYR A 66 1.30 9.28 1.07
CA TYR A 66 1.05 8.64 2.37
C TYR A 66 -0.43 8.74 2.80
N GLU A 67 -1.01 9.95 2.71
CA GLU A 67 -2.36 10.23 3.20
C GLU A 67 -3.44 9.47 2.41
N SER A 68 -3.35 9.46 1.09
CA SER A 68 -4.26 8.77 0.18
C SER A 68 -4.19 7.25 0.36
N ILE A 69 -2.99 6.69 0.54
CA ILE A 69 -2.84 5.26 0.85
C ILE A 69 -3.40 4.95 2.24
N PHE A 70 -3.12 5.79 3.23
CA PHE A 70 -3.63 5.63 4.59
C PHE A 70 -5.17 5.68 4.63
N GLN A 71 -5.79 6.66 3.97
CA GLN A 71 -7.26 6.75 3.88
C GLN A 71 -7.83 5.55 3.14
N PHE A 72 -7.23 5.13 2.04
CA PHE A 72 -7.71 3.97 1.28
C PHE A 72 -7.65 2.68 2.11
N ILE A 73 -6.56 2.43 2.85
CA ILE A 73 -6.49 1.30 3.78
C ILE A 73 -7.55 1.42 4.87
N LYS A 74 -7.80 2.62 5.39
CA LYS A 74 -8.82 2.87 6.41
C LYS A 74 -10.24 2.64 5.90
N GLU A 75 -10.54 2.99 4.66
CA GLU A 75 -11.85 2.78 4.04
C GLU A 75 -12.11 1.31 3.72
N HIS A 76 -11.08 0.59 3.29
CA HIS A 76 -11.21 -0.80 2.84
C HIS A 76 -10.89 -1.85 3.91
N SER A 77 -10.21 -1.48 4.99
CA SER A 77 -9.99 -2.36 6.13
C SER A 77 -11.08 -2.15 7.18
N SER A 78 -11.60 -3.25 7.72
CA SER A 78 -12.50 -3.21 8.88
C SER A 78 -11.75 -2.94 10.20
N PHE A 79 -10.45 -2.63 10.13
CA PHE A 79 -9.62 -2.41 11.29
C PHE A 79 -9.82 -0.99 11.80
N ASN A 80 -10.31 -0.87 13.03
CA ASN A 80 -10.41 0.43 13.68
C ASN A 80 -9.00 0.84 14.11
N PHE A 81 -8.36 1.73 13.35
CA PHE A 81 -7.11 2.37 13.72
C PHE A 81 -7.36 3.22 14.98
N GLY A 82 -7.32 2.58 16.14
CA GLY A 82 -7.43 3.28 17.42
C GLY A 82 -6.36 4.34 17.45
N SER A 83 -6.77 5.61 17.60
CA SER A 83 -5.95 6.83 17.66
C SER A 83 -4.60 6.60 18.33
N LYS A 84 -3.62 6.14 17.55
CA LYS A 84 -2.22 6.23 17.93
C LYS A 84 -1.67 7.32 17.05
N ASN A 85 -1.49 8.49 17.67
CA ASN A 85 -0.61 9.52 17.19
C ASN A 85 0.77 8.87 17.00
N VAL A 86 1.03 8.37 15.79
CA VAL A 86 2.36 7.95 15.38
C VAL A 86 3.14 9.25 15.24
N LYS A 87 3.79 9.67 16.33
CA LYS A 87 4.82 10.70 16.26
C LYS A 87 5.97 10.08 15.47
N PHE A 88 6.21 10.63 14.29
CA PHE A 88 7.38 10.32 13.50
C PHE A 88 8.52 11.17 14.03
N ASP A 89 9.31 10.59 14.93
CA ASP A 89 10.63 11.13 15.24
C ASP A 89 11.55 10.70 14.09
N LEU A 90 11.74 11.60 13.13
CA LEU A 90 12.76 11.53 12.08
C LEU A 90 14.12 11.99 12.61
#